data_AF-A0A0U5GB85-F1
#
_entry.id   AF-A0A0U5GB85-F1
#
_cell.length_a   1.000
_cell.length_b   1.000
_cell.length_c   1.000
_cell.angle_alpha   90.00
_cell.angle_beta   90.00
_cell.angle_gamma   90.00
#
_symmetry.space_group_name_H-M   'P 1'
#
loop_
_entity.id
_entity.type
_entity.pdbx_description
1 polymer ?
#
loop_
_entity_poly.entity_id
_entity_poly.type
_entity_poly.pdbx_seq_one_letter_code
_entity_poly.pdbx_strand_id
1 'polypeptide(L)'
;MSFLASVRATSRLSLRQTVAYPAATSPFHTSAVRSGLKEGDQNRDDELQAFYEEEKQRQIKLHKEGKAKWNQNLASNSEASVKADRGEVNAKESFTDLQDRTKNEASKKR
;
A
#
# COMPACT_ATOMS: atom_id res chain seq x y z
N MET A 1 -63.98 -23.65 26.46
CA MET A 1 -63.64 -23.47 25.04
C MET A 1 -62.42 -22.57 24.93
N SER A 2 -61.34 -23.14 24.40
CA SER A 2 -60.36 -22.50 23.49
C SER A 2 -59.53 -21.31 23.98
N PHE A 3 -58.26 -21.59 24.31
CA PHE A 3 -57.17 -20.62 24.31
C PHE A 3 -56.82 -20.23 22.87
N LEU A 4 -56.73 -18.94 22.55
CA LEU A 4 -56.08 -18.46 21.32
C LEU A 4 -54.96 -17.49 21.70
N ALA A 5 -53.76 -18.03 21.80
CA ALA A 5 -52.53 -17.24 21.88
C ALA A 5 -52.28 -16.60 20.51
N SER A 6 -52.21 -15.26 20.49
CA SER A 6 -51.80 -14.50 19.31
C SER A 6 -50.28 -14.64 19.12
N VAL A 7 -49.85 -15.48 18.19
CA VAL A 7 -48.44 -15.59 17.79
C VAL A 7 -48.14 -14.48 16.79
N ARG A 8 -47.64 -13.34 17.27
CA ARG A 8 -47.05 -12.31 16.42
C ARG A 8 -45.68 -12.77 15.94
N ALA A 9 -45.65 -13.50 14.84
CA ALA A 9 -44.42 -13.88 14.15
C ALA A 9 -43.68 -12.61 13.70
N THR A 10 -42.54 -12.30 14.33
CA THR A 10 -41.61 -11.29 13.83
C THR A 10 -40.61 -12.01 12.94
N SER A 11 -40.88 -12.02 11.63
CA SER A 11 -39.92 -12.45 10.63
C SER A 11 -38.76 -11.45 10.60
N ARG A 12 -37.63 -11.80 11.22
CA ARG A 12 -36.37 -11.09 10.98
C ARG A 12 -35.92 -11.44 9.57
N LEU A 13 -36.27 -10.60 8.59
CA LEU A 13 -35.67 -10.66 7.26
C LEU A 13 -34.17 -10.38 7.43
N SER A 14 -33.36 -11.43 7.28
CA SER A 14 -31.92 -11.31 7.09
C SER A 14 -31.69 -10.63 5.74
N LEU A 15 -31.31 -9.36 5.76
CA LEU A 15 -30.79 -8.67 4.59
C LEU A 15 -29.45 -9.32 4.24
N ARG A 16 -29.45 -10.27 3.30
CA ARG A 16 -28.21 -10.73 2.68
C ARG A 16 -27.62 -9.54 1.93
N GLN A 17 -26.60 -8.95 2.52
CA GLN A 17 -25.79 -7.90 1.93
C GLN A 17 -25.03 -8.52 0.75
N THR A 18 -25.65 -8.53 -0.44
CA THR A 18 -24.97 -8.85 -1.68
C THR A 18 -23.99 -7.72 -1.96
N VAL A 19 -22.71 -7.95 -1.69
CA VAL A 19 -21.65 -7.05 -2.13
C VAL A 19 -21.71 -7.02 -3.66
N ALA A 20 -22.18 -5.91 -4.22
CA ALA A 20 -22.13 -5.69 -5.66
C ALA A 20 -20.65 -5.62 -6.06
N TYR A 21 -20.16 -6.64 -6.74
CA TYR A 21 -18.86 -6.56 -7.39
C TYR A 21 -18.94 -5.43 -8.44
N PRO A 22 -18.02 -4.45 -8.44
CA PRO A 22 -18.00 -3.46 -9.50
C PRO A 22 -17.88 -4.19 -10.84
N ALA A 23 -18.69 -3.77 -11.81
CA ALA A 23 -18.61 -4.25 -13.18
C ALA A 23 -17.14 -4.25 -13.63
N ALA A 24 -16.68 -5.38 -14.17
CA ALA A 24 -15.30 -5.57 -14.58
C ALA A 24 -14.93 -4.54 -15.67
N THR A 25 -14.42 -3.38 -15.25
CA THR A 25 -13.70 -2.48 -16.12
C THR A 25 -12.46 -3.23 -16.56
N SER A 26 -12.31 -3.51 -17.85
CA SER A 26 -11.08 -4.08 -18.41
C SER A 26 -9.91 -3.23 -17.92
N PRO A 27 -9.03 -3.75 -17.04
CA PRO A 27 -7.88 -3.00 -16.63
C PRO A 27 -6.94 -2.87 -17.83
N PHE A 28 -6.31 -1.71 -18.03
CA PHE A 28 -5.26 -1.53 -19.04
C PHE A 28 -3.98 -2.33 -18.72
N HIS A 29 -4.05 -3.32 -17.83
CA HIS A 29 -2.93 -4.05 -17.27
C HIS A 29 -3.27 -5.55 -17.34
N THR A 30 -2.36 -6.34 -17.91
CA THR A 30 -2.52 -7.79 -18.10
C THR A 30 -1.95 -8.61 -16.94
N SER A 31 -1.46 -7.96 -15.88
CA SER A 31 -0.87 -8.63 -14.72
C SER A 31 -1.95 -9.14 -13.75
N ALA A 32 -1.81 -10.39 -13.32
CA ALA A 32 -2.66 -10.95 -12.27
C ALA A 32 -2.54 -10.13 -10.97
N VAL A 33 -3.66 -9.89 -10.30
CA VAL A 33 -3.67 -9.31 -8.94
C VAL A 33 -3.00 -10.31 -8.01
N ARG A 34 -1.77 -10.02 -7.60
CA ARG A 34 -1.07 -10.79 -6.57
C ARG A 34 -1.33 -10.09 -5.24
N SER A 35 -1.74 -10.85 -4.23
CA SER A 35 -1.78 -10.38 -2.83
C SER A 35 -0.36 -10.28 -2.25
N GLY A 36 0.58 -9.73 -3.01
CA GLY A 36 1.92 -9.42 -2.56
C GLY A 36 1.94 -8.02 -1.97
N LEU A 37 2.85 -7.81 -1.03
CA LEU A 37 3.32 -6.47 -0.66
C LEU A 37 4.05 -5.85 -1.88
N LYS A 38 4.90 -4.84 -1.66
CA LYS A 38 5.60 -4.12 -2.74
C LYS A 38 6.18 -5.08 -3.79
N GLU A 39 5.91 -4.80 -5.07
CA GLU A 39 6.15 -5.72 -6.19
C GLU A 39 7.61 -6.19 -6.37
N GLY A 40 8.59 -5.40 -5.88
CA GLY A 40 10.01 -5.73 -5.92
C GLY A 40 10.54 -6.45 -4.66
N ASP A 41 9.72 -6.64 -3.65
CA ASP A 41 10.10 -7.18 -2.35
C ASP A 41 9.63 -8.65 -2.26
N GLN A 42 10.30 -9.51 -3.03
CA GLN A 42 9.88 -10.90 -3.25
C GLN A 42 10.72 -11.95 -2.51
N ASN A 43 11.80 -11.55 -1.81
CA ASN A 43 12.78 -12.47 -1.20
C ASN A 43 12.91 -12.29 0.32
N ARG A 44 11.81 -11.98 1.00
CA ARG A 44 11.76 -11.83 2.46
C ARG A 44 10.59 -12.65 2.98
N ASP A 45 10.86 -13.91 3.29
CA ASP A 45 9.80 -14.89 3.50
C ASP A 45 9.07 -14.72 4.85
N ASP A 46 9.74 -14.19 5.89
CA ASP A 46 9.18 -14.21 7.26
C ASP A 46 8.98 -12.83 7.91
N GLU A 47 9.73 -11.80 7.52
CA GLU A 47 9.72 -10.48 8.21
C GLU A 47 8.95 -9.40 7.46
N LEU A 48 8.46 -9.71 6.26
CA LEU A 48 7.87 -8.72 5.37
C LEU A 48 6.63 -8.08 5.97
N GLN A 49 5.71 -8.91 6.44
CA GLN A 49 4.45 -8.42 6.99
C GLN A 49 4.66 -7.51 8.22
N ALA A 50 5.62 -7.85 9.09
CA ALA A 50 5.96 -7.04 10.25
C ALA A 50 6.52 -5.67 9.84
N PHE A 51 7.46 -5.64 8.88
CA PHE A 51 8.06 -4.40 8.38
C PHE A 51 7.01 -3.43 7.80
N TYR A 52 6.09 -3.91 6.96
CA TYR A 52 5.06 -3.04 6.37
C TYR A 52 4.01 -2.59 7.38
N GLU A 53 3.65 -3.43 8.35
CA GLU A 53 2.75 -3.01 9.42
C GLU A 53 3.41 -1.94 10.32
N GLU A 54 4.70 -2.08 10.65
CA GLU A 54 5.45 -1.06 11.39
C GLU A 54 5.50 0.28 10.64
N GLU A 55 5.83 0.27 9.35
CA GLU A 55 5.90 1.48 8.53
C GLU A 55 4.52 2.14 8.36
N LYS A 56 3.44 1.35 8.26
CA LYS A 56 2.06 1.84 8.29
C LYS A 56 1.71 2.49 9.63
N GLN A 57 2.03 1.85 10.75
CA GLN A 57 1.80 2.41 12.08
C GLN A 57 2.59 3.70 12.29
N ARG A 58 3.84 3.74 11.82
CA ARG A 58 4.67 4.94 11.82
C ARG A 58 4.04 6.07 11.00
N GLN A 59 3.51 5.77 9.82
CA GLN A 59 2.84 6.77 8.98
C GLN A 59 1.58 7.33 9.67
N ILE A 60 0.79 6.47 10.33
CA ILE A 60 -0.38 6.90 11.11
C ILE A 60 0.04 7.83 12.26
N LYS A 61 1.13 7.51 12.97
CA LYS A 61 1.69 8.37 14.02
C LYS A 61 2.12 9.72 13.46
N LEU A 62 2.89 9.73 12.36
CA LEU A 62 3.32 10.97 11.70
C LEU A 62 2.15 11.81 11.19
N HIS A 63 1.07 11.17 10.72
CA HIS A 63 -0.14 11.86 10.32
C HIS A 63 -0.83 12.53 11.50
N LYS A 64 -0.93 11.85 12.64
CA LYS A 64 -1.46 12.44 13.88
C LYS A 64 -0.62 13.62 14.36
N GLU A 65 0.70 13.57 14.16
CA GLU A 65 1.63 14.66 14.51
C GLU A 65 1.68 15.79 13.47
N GLY A 66 0.97 15.68 12.35
CA GLY A 66 1.01 16.66 11.24
C GLY A 66 2.33 16.66 10.45
N LYS A 67 3.19 15.67 10.65
CA LYS A 67 4.50 15.50 9.98
C LYS A 67 4.50 14.35 8.97
N ALA A 68 3.32 13.91 8.54
CA ALA A 68 3.21 12.87 7.52
C ALA A 68 3.94 13.28 6.25
N LYS A 69 4.88 12.44 5.84
CA LYS A 69 5.57 12.54 4.56
C LYS A 69 5.20 11.34 3.71
N TRP A 70 5.34 11.51 2.40
CA TRP A 70 5.23 10.40 1.46
C TRP A 70 6.30 9.34 1.80
N ASN A 71 5.87 8.07 1.80
CA ASN A 71 6.71 6.94 2.17
C ASN A 71 6.92 6.02 0.97
N GLN A 72 8.16 5.94 0.50
CA GLN A 72 8.55 5.11 -0.63
C GLN A 72 8.37 3.62 -0.36
N ASN A 73 8.47 3.18 0.90
CA ASN A 73 8.34 1.77 1.24
C ASN A 73 6.90 1.29 1.05
N LEU A 74 5.89 2.11 1.40
CA LEU A 74 4.47 1.76 1.19
C LEU A 74 3.99 1.98 -0.26
N ALA A 75 4.62 2.88 -1.02
CA ALA A 75 4.21 3.17 -2.39
C ALA A 75 4.55 2.01 -3.35
N SER A 76 3.79 1.90 -4.45
CA SER A 76 4.14 0.99 -5.56
C SER A 76 5.49 1.39 -6.20
N ASN A 77 6.19 0.50 -6.92
CA ASN A 77 7.47 0.93 -7.53
C ASN A 77 7.22 1.95 -8.64
N SER A 78 6.11 1.82 -9.38
CA SER A 78 5.71 2.80 -10.40
C SER A 78 5.37 4.17 -9.81
N GLU A 79 4.79 4.23 -8.62
CA GLU A 79 4.55 5.50 -7.93
C GLU A 79 5.85 6.09 -7.37
N ALA A 80 6.72 5.23 -6.85
CA ALA A 80 8.01 5.63 -6.32
C ALA A 80 8.93 6.23 -7.39
N SER A 81 8.93 5.69 -8.62
CA SER A 81 9.71 6.25 -9.73
C SER A 81 9.21 7.65 -10.10
N VAL A 82 7.90 7.83 -10.25
CA VAL A 82 7.31 9.16 -10.55
C VAL A 82 7.61 10.18 -9.45
N LYS A 83 7.64 9.73 -8.19
CA LYS A 83 7.99 10.59 -7.05
C LYS A 83 9.48 10.90 -6.98
N ALA A 84 10.33 9.96 -7.37
CA ALA A 84 11.76 10.19 -7.53
C ALA A 84 12.05 11.22 -8.62
N ASP A 85 11.37 11.12 -9.77
CA ASP A 85 11.48 12.10 -10.86
C ASP A 85 11.08 13.51 -10.42
N ARG A 86 10.11 13.60 -9.49
CA ARG A 86 9.65 14.86 -8.89
C ARG A 86 10.59 15.38 -7.78
N GLY A 87 11.60 14.62 -7.39
CA GLY A 87 12.51 14.97 -6.30
C GLY A 87 11.90 14.84 -4.90
N GLU A 88 10.73 14.21 -4.75
CA GLU A 88 10.05 14.00 -3.47
C GLU A 88 10.53 12.70 -2.76
N VAL A 89 11.80 12.35 -2.95
CA VAL A 89 12.43 11.17 -2.33
C VAL A 89 13.12 11.56 -1.03
N ASN A 90 12.87 10.80 0.04
CA ASN A 90 13.60 10.94 1.31
C ASN A 90 15.01 10.33 1.20
N ALA A 91 15.82 10.84 0.28
CA ALA A 91 17.23 10.48 0.17
C ALA A 91 18.04 11.26 1.21
N LYS A 92 18.92 10.58 1.94
CA LYS A 92 19.86 11.21 2.89
C LYS A 92 20.95 12.02 2.17
N GLU A 93 21.25 11.65 0.94
CA GLU A 93 22.27 12.29 0.11
C GLU A 93 21.60 12.99 -1.07
N SER A 94 22.11 14.18 -1.40
CA SER A 94 21.59 14.90 -2.56
C SER A 94 21.99 14.17 -3.84
N PHE A 95 21.14 14.27 -4.87
CA PHE A 95 21.43 13.66 -6.18
C PHE A 95 22.77 14.16 -6.77
N THR A 96 23.13 15.40 -6.48
CA THR A 96 24.42 16.00 -6.85
C THR A 96 25.60 15.29 -6.19
N ASP A 97 25.51 14.97 -4.89
CA ASP A 97 26.57 14.27 -4.17
C ASP A 97 26.81 12.87 -4.76
N LEU A 98 25.74 12.19 -5.16
CA LEU A 98 25.81 10.89 -5.84
C LEU A 98 26.50 11.00 -7.21
N GLN A 99 26.11 11.99 -8.02
CA GLN A 99 26.75 12.20 -9.33
C GLN A 99 28.24 12.48 -9.20
N ASP A 100 28.64 13.29 -8.23
CA ASP A 100 30.04 13.67 -8.05
C ASP A 100 30.88 12.48 -7.58
N ARG A 101 30.34 11.63 -6.69
CA ARG A 101 30.99 10.35 -6.36
C ARG A 101 31.16 9.45 -7.57
N THR A 102 30.12 9.29 -8.40
CA THR A 102 30.20 8.46 -9.62
C THR A 102 31.24 8.97 -10.61
N LYS A 103 31.33 10.30 -10.82
CA LYS A 103 32.38 10.91 -11.65
C LYS A 103 33.78 10.60 -11.12
N ASN A 104 33.96 10.73 -9.81
CA ASN A 104 35.25 10.49 -9.15
C ASN A 104 35.67 9.01 -9.25
N GLU A 105 34.75 8.06 -9.06
CA GLU A 105 35.07 6.63 -9.22
C GLU A 105 35.43 6.25 -10.66
N ALA A 106 34.74 6.82 -11.65
CA ALA A 106 35.05 6.60 -13.06
C ALA A 106 36.45 7.15 -13.43
N SER A 107 36.86 8.28 -12.85
CA SER A 107 38.21 8.83 -13.04
C SER A 107 39.32 8.01 -12.36
N LYS A 108 38.99 7.23 -11.32
CA LYS A 108 39.95 6.45 -10.53
C LYS A 108 40.34 5.11 -11.17
N LYS A 109 39.56 4.64 -12.15
CA LYS A 109 39.76 3.39 -12.89
C LYS A 109 40.54 3.58 -14.22
N ARG A 110 41.03 4.79 -14.49
CA ARG A 110 41.95 5.11 -15.59
C ARG A 110 43.36 5.30 -15.04
#